data_AF-A0A3N4KHH5-F1
#
_entry.id   AF-A0A3N4KHH5-F1
#
_cell.length_a   1.000
_cell.length_b   1.000
_cell.length_c   1.000
_cell.angle_alpha   90.00
_cell.angle_beta   90.00
_cell.angle_gamma   90.00
#
_symmetry.space_group_name_H-M   'P 1'
#
loop_
_entity.id
_entity.type
_entity.pdbx_description
1 polymer ?
#
loop_
_entity_poly.entity_id
_entity_poly.type
_entity_poly.pdbx_seq_one_letter_code
_entity_poly.pdbx_strand_id
1 'polypeptide(L)'
;LTPTPHLLRLADAAFTHFSTPAPTRTLTPEQLATFYTAMGRSGSTNFPSLFHTLMAHYGATLDPSDAQIAFVFQEYAYPFVVDTRAGSAVVNGMPLLLLEGFRRMLLDEILEAPENAWMGFNTLLAGAGGAMGVGAGPIPRACFPEREDAGARARGDRISGVLVERSRVMFERLEREREERERAEREREAGETPAVKELKRRQAEVEAEAAAREMLAAAQVRAEIEQMGQEACVGGWRTDSWGNEYYHEGLI
;
A
#
# COMPACT_ATOMS: atom_id res chain seq x y z
N LEU A 1 11.18 10.58 -25.35
CA LEU A 1 10.68 11.85 -24.78
C LEU A 1 11.24 11.98 -23.37
N THR A 2 11.85 13.11 -23.01
CA THR A 2 12.43 13.31 -21.66
C THR A 2 11.40 14.00 -20.77
N PRO A 3 11.15 13.51 -19.53
CA PRO A 3 10.25 14.18 -18.61
C PRO A 3 10.68 15.59 -18.27
N THR A 4 9.69 16.45 -18.06
CA THR A 4 9.94 17.80 -17.55
C THR A 4 10.37 17.73 -16.08
N PRO A 5 11.22 18.65 -15.61
CA PRO A 5 11.57 18.74 -14.18
C PRO A 5 10.35 18.90 -13.26
N HIS A 6 9.27 19.48 -13.77
CA HIS A 6 8.01 19.62 -13.03
C HIS A 6 7.33 18.27 -12.78
N LEU A 7 7.25 17.40 -13.79
CA LEU A 7 6.71 16.04 -13.64
C LEU A 7 7.50 15.20 -12.64
N LEU A 8 8.83 15.32 -12.65
CA LEU A 8 9.68 14.61 -11.69
C LEU A 8 9.42 15.07 -10.24
N ARG A 9 9.29 16.39 -10.01
CA ARG A 9 8.95 16.91 -8.68
C ARG A 9 7.56 16.45 -8.21
N LEU A 10 6.61 16.38 -9.13
CA LEU A 10 5.27 15.89 -8.84
C LEU A 10 5.27 14.40 -8.47
N ALA A 11 6.05 13.59 -9.18
CA ALA A 11 6.27 12.18 -8.84
C ALA A 11 6.89 12.03 -7.43
N ASP A 12 7.89 12.84 -7.09
CA ASP A 12 8.53 12.81 -5.76
C ASP A 12 7.57 13.17 -4.63
N ALA A 13 6.75 14.20 -4.86
CA ALA A 13 5.75 14.66 -3.92
C ALA A 13 4.66 13.61 -3.72
N ALA A 14 4.16 13.00 -4.80
CA ALA A 14 3.21 11.91 -4.72
C ALA A 14 3.80 10.71 -3.96
N PHE A 15 5.02 10.28 -4.30
CA PHE A 15 5.69 9.19 -3.60
C PHE A 15 5.81 9.46 -2.10
N THR A 16 6.27 10.67 -1.74
CA THR A 16 6.44 11.05 -0.34
C THR A 16 5.10 11.06 0.39
N HIS A 17 4.05 11.62 -0.21
CA HIS A 17 2.71 11.67 0.35
C HIS A 17 2.17 10.26 0.67
N PHE A 18 2.27 9.33 -0.28
CA PHE A 18 1.77 7.95 -0.10
C PHE A 18 2.69 7.04 0.71
N SER A 19 3.93 7.47 0.99
CA SER A 19 4.86 6.74 1.87
C SER A 19 4.67 7.01 3.37
N THR A 20 3.75 7.90 3.76
CA THR A 20 3.47 8.24 5.18
C THR A 20 2.67 7.14 5.90
N PRO A 21 2.78 6.97 7.24
CA PRO A 21 3.36 7.85 8.27
C PRO A 21 4.87 7.71 8.53
N ALA A 22 5.54 6.67 8.04
CA ALA A 22 6.99 6.52 8.18
C ALA A 22 7.61 6.64 6.78
N PRO A 23 8.33 7.73 6.43
CA PRO A 23 8.87 7.90 5.08
C PRO A 23 9.84 6.77 4.75
N THR A 24 9.31 5.73 4.10
CA THR A 24 10.05 4.59 3.61
C THR A 24 10.65 4.94 2.26
N ARG A 25 11.75 4.27 1.89
CA ARG A 25 12.32 4.37 0.53
C ARG A 25 11.48 3.62 -0.52
N THR A 26 10.30 3.14 -0.13
CA THR A 26 9.49 2.18 -0.85
C THR A 26 7.99 2.43 -0.66
N LEU A 27 7.16 2.15 -1.66
CA LEU A 27 5.71 2.04 -1.53
C LEU A 27 5.29 0.58 -1.46
N THR A 28 4.40 0.25 -0.53
CA THR A 28 3.69 -1.02 -0.52
C THR A 28 2.67 -1.06 -1.66
N PRO A 29 2.19 -2.24 -2.06
CA PRO A 29 1.13 -2.33 -3.05
C PRO A 29 -0.18 -1.66 -2.63
N GLU A 30 -0.47 -1.66 -1.33
CA GLU A 30 -1.63 -0.95 -0.77
C GLU A 30 -1.47 0.55 -0.97
N GLN A 31 -0.30 1.12 -0.61
CA GLN A 31 -0.01 2.54 -0.83
C GLN A 31 -0.07 2.91 -2.32
N LEU A 32 0.44 2.04 -3.19
CA LEU A 32 0.34 2.21 -4.63
C LEU A 32 -1.12 2.15 -5.12
N ALA A 33 -1.93 1.24 -4.57
CA ALA A 33 -3.36 1.15 -4.85
C ALA A 33 -4.11 2.42 -4.43
N THR A 34 -3.79 2.98 -3.26
CA THR A 34 -4.31 4.27 -2.78
C THR A 34 -3.93 5.41 -3.72
N PHE A 35 -2.68 5.45 -4.20
CA PHE A 35 -2.22 6.46 -5.17
C PHE A 35 -3.09 6.46 -6.44
N TYR A 36 -3.32 5.32 -7.07
CA TYR A 36 -4.14 5.25 -8.28
C TYR A 36 -5.61 5.57 -8.03
N THR A 37 -6.14 5.17 -6.87
CA THR A 37 -7.49 5.56 -6.45
C THR A 37 -7.61 7.08 -6.35
N ALA A 38 -6.59 7.73 -5.78
CA ALA A 38 -6.52 9.19 -5.67
C ALA A 38 -6.34 9.89 -7.04
N MET A 39 -5.74 9.21 -8.03
CA MET A 39 -5.74 9.66 -9.43
C MET A 39 -7.09 9.46 -10.15
N GLY A 40 -8.12 8.97 -9.45
CA GLY A 40 -9.44 8.72 -10.04
C GLY A 40 -9.54 7.43 -10.86
N ARG A 41 -8.58 6.51 -10.75
CA ARG A 41 -8.68 5.19 -11.37
C ARG A 41 -9.50 4.25 -10.49
N SER A 42 -10.40 3.49 -11.10
CA SER A 42 -11.21 2.51 -10.39
C SER A 42 -10.35 1.32 -9.95
N GLY A 43 -10.71 0.66 -8.85
CA GLY A 43 -10.03 -0.56 -8.39
C GLY A 43 -10.06 -1.70 -9.42
N SER A 44 -11.03 -1.70 -10.35
CA SER A 44 -11.13 -2.68 -11.45
C SER A 44 -10.20 -2.41 -12.63
N THR A 45 -9.69 -1.18 -12.76
CA THR A 45 -8.73 -0.77 -13.82
C THR A 45 -7.32 -0.56 -13.26
N ASN A 46 -7.17 -0.65 -11.93
CA ASN A 46 -5.92 -0.50 -11.24
C ASN A 46 -5.36 -1.87 -10.80
N PHE A 47 -4.34 -2.35 -11.50
CA PHE A 47 -3.74 -3.66 -11.26
C PHE A 47 -3.27 -3.89 -9.80
N PRO A 48 -2.55 -2.97 -9.13
CA PRO A 48 -2.20 -3.14 -7.72
C PRO A 48 -3.41 -3.16 -6.80
N SER A 49 -4.49 -2.42 -7.09
CA SER A 49 -5.75 -2.56 -6.36
C SER A 49 -6.35 -3.96 -6.53
N LEU A 50 -6.35 -4.49 -7.76
CA LEU A 50 -6.82 -5.84 -8.04
C LEU A 50 -6.09 -6.82 -7.12
N PHE A 51 -4.76 -6.87 -7.17
CA PHE A 51 -3.94 -7.81 -6.38
C PHE A 51 -4.09 -7.62 -4.88
N HIS A 52 -4.17 -6.38 -4.40
CA HIS A 52 -4.44 -6.10 -3.00
C HIS A 52 -5.82 -6.64 -2.57
N THR A 53 -6.87 -6.37 -3.34
CA THR A 53 -8.22 -6.88 -3.07
C THR A 53 -8.26 -8.40 -3.09
N LEU A 54 -7.54 -9.04 -4.00
CA LEU A 54 -7.47 -10.49 -4.11
C LEU A 54 -6.77 -11.11 -2.91
N MET A 55 -5.67 -10.50 -2.47
CA MET A 55 -4.97 -10.93 -1.26
C MET A 55 -5.85 -10.86 -0.02
N ALA A 56 -6.54 -9.74 0.14
CA ALA A 56 -7.52 -9.58 1.21
C ALA A 56 -8.66 -10.60 1.09
N HIS A 57 -9.16 -10.88 -0.11
CA HIS A 57 -10.31 -11.76 -0.33
C HIS A 57 -10.02 -13.24 -0.06
N TYR A 58 -8.86 -13.74 -0.51
CA TYR A 58 -8.50 -15.14 -0.36
C TYR A 58 -7.74 -15.44 0.95
N GLY A 59 -7.40 -14.41 1.74
CA GLY A 59 -6.61 -14.56 2.96
C GLY A 59 -5.25 -15.24 2.72
N ALA A 60 -4.78 -15.19 1.48
CA ALA A 60 -3.53 -15.82 1.06
C ALA A 60 -2.39 -14.80 1.19
N THR A 61 -1.19 -15.31 1.44
CA THR A 61 0.04 -14.59 1.12
C THR A 61 0.50 -15.13 -0.23
N LEU A 62 0.82 -14.25 -1.18
CA LEU A 62 1.40 -14.73 -2.44
C LEU A 62 2.77 -15.31 -2.09
N ASP A 63 3.02 -16.55 -2.50
CA ASP A 63 4.36 -17.11 -2.41
C ASP A 63 5.18 -16.51 -3.56
N PRO A 64 6.19 -15.66 -3.30
CA PRO A 64 7.01 -15.09 -4.36
C PRO A 64 7.84 -16.15 -5.10
N SER A 65 7.93 -17.38 -4.58
CA SER A 65 8.54 -18.52 -5.28
C SER A 65 7.59 -19.22 -6.26
N ASP A 66 6.29 -18.92 -6.23
CA ASP A 66 5.33 -19.43 -7.20
C ASP A 66 5.57 -18.82 -8.57
N ALA A 67 5.71 -19.66 -9.60
CA ALA A 67 6.12 -19.22 -10.92
C ALA A 67 5.12 -18.26 -11.60
N GLN A 68 3.81 -18.36 -11.32
CA GLN A 68 2.82 -17.46 -11.93
C GLN A 68 2.88 -16.10 -11.24
N ILE A 69 2.98 -16.10 -9.93
CA ILE A 69 3.11 -14.92 -9.08
C ILE A 69 4.43 -14.20 -9.38
N ALA A 70 5.56 -14.91 -9.40
CA ALA A 70 6.87 -14.37 -9.73
C ALA A 70 6.91 -13.78 -11.15
N PHE A 71 6.27 -14.42 -12.11
CA PHE A 71 6.18 -13.92 -13.48
C PHE A 71 5.31 -12.67 -13.59
N VAL A 72 4.13 -12.68 -12.98
CA VAL A 72 3.28 -11.47 -12.88
C VAL A 72 4.06 -10.34 -12.22
N PHE A 73 4.81 -10.62 -11.16
CA PHE A 73 5.67 -9.63 -10.55
C PHE A 73 6.84 -9.23 -11.42
N GLN A 74 7.47 -10.10 -12.20
CA GLN A 74 8.55 -9.70 -13.11
C GLN A 74 8.05 -8.82 -14.27
N GLU A 75 6.87 -9.12 -14.81
CA GLU A 75 6.26 -8.34 -15.89
C GLU A 75 5.66 -7.03 -15.36
N TYR A 76 5.03 -7.04 -14.18
CA TYR A 76 4.48 -5.86 -13.51
C TYR A 76 5.54 -5.00 -12.81
N ALA A 77 6.64 -5.61 -12.35
CA ALA A 77 7.76 -4.93 -11.69
C ALA A 77 8.33 -3.81 -12.55
N TYR A 78 8.04 -3.83 -13.85
CA TYR A 78 8.90 -3.23 -14.83
C TYR A 78 10.36 -3.73 -14.59
N PRO A 79 11.37 -3.31 -15.36
CA PRO A 79 12.76 -3.50 -14.95
C PRO A 79 13.15 -2.72 -13.67
N PHE A 80 12.20 -2.22 -12.85
CA PHE A 80 12.39 -1.05 -11.99
C PHE A 80 12.04 -1.25 -10.50
N VAL A 81 11.68 -2.46 -10.08
CA VAL A 81 11.10 -2.73 -8.74
C VAL A 81 12.06 -3.31 -7.69
N VAL A 82 13.34 -3.53 -8.00
CA VAL A 82 14.20 -4.28 -7.06
C VAL A 82 15.36 -3.43 -6.54
N ASP A 83 15.35 -3.14 -5.24
CA ASP A 83 16.60 -2.94 -4.51
C ASP A 83 17.27 -4.32 -4.39
N THR A 84 18.12 -4.64 -5.36
CA THR A 84 18.85 -5.92 -5.39
C THR A 84 19.92 -6.02 -4.31
N ARG A 85 20.15 -4.98 -3.51
CA ARG A 85 21.21 -4.93 -2.49
C ARG A 85 20.72 -5.22 -1.07
N ALA A 86 19.41 -5.30 -0.84
CA ALA A 86 18.83 -5.38 0.51
C ALA A 86 17.96 -6.62 0.79
N GLY A 87 18.12 -7.73 0.04
CA GLY A 87 17.39 -8.98 0.33
C GLY A 87 15.87 -8.80 0.30
N SER A 88 15.30 -8.58 -0.89
CA SER A 88 13.87 -8.64 -1.24
C SER A 88 12.89 -8.31 -0.11
N ALA A 89 12.72 -7.03 0.21
CA ALA A 89 11.59 -6.60 1.01
C ALA A 89 10.29 -6.87 0.22
N VAL A 90 9.58 -7.93 0.63
CA VAL A 90 8.27 -8.31 0.10
C VAL A 90 7.24 -8.12 1.20
N VAL A 91 6.09 -7.53 0.85
CA VAL A 91 4.92 -7.47 1.74
C VAL A 91 3.84 -8.34 1.11
N ASN A 92 3.43 -9.39 1.82
CA ASN A 92 2.50 -10.41 1.32
C ASN A 92 2.95 -11.04 -0.01
N GLY A 93 4.26 -11.23 -0.19
CA GLY A 93 4.86 -11.76 -1.41
C GLY A 93 5.00 -10.77 -2.56
N MET A 94 4.52 -9.55 -2.39
CA MET A 94 4.57 -8.52 -3.42
C MET A 94 5.80 -7.64 -3.22
N PRO A 95 6.57 -7.35 -4.29
CA PRO A 95 7.73 -6.51 -4.17
C PRO A 95 7.32 -5.04 -3.91
N LEU A 96 8.14 -4.33 -3.15
CA LEU A 96 7.92 -2.92 -2.85
C LEU A 96 8.46 -2.02 -3.97
N LEU A 97 7.77 -0.91 -4.24
CA LEU A 97 8.13 0.01 -5.32
C LEU A 97 9.06 1.13 -4.80
N LEU A 98 10.31 1.17 -5.28
CA LEU A 98 11.25 2.25 -4.98
C LEU A 98 10.84 3.57 -5.64
N LEU A 99 11.35 4.71 -5.14
CA LEU A 99 11.14 6.02 -5.76
C LEU A 99 11.55 6.05 -7.24
N GLU A 100 12.69 5.45 -7.58
CA GLU A 100 13.14 5.38 -8.98
C GLU A 100 12.19 4.53 -9.84
N GLY A 101 11.69 3.42 -9.29
CA GLY A 101 10.70 2.59 -9.95
C GLY A 101 9.38 3.31 -10.17
N PHE A 102 8.90 4.00 -9.14
CA PHE A 102 7.70 4.82 -9.20
C PHE A 102 7.81 5.92 -10.25
N ARG A 103 8.93 6.65 -10.30
CA ARG A 103 9.18 7.65 -11.34
C ARG A 103 9.09 7.03 -12.72
N ARG A 104 9.80 5.94 -12.99
CA ARG A 104 9.82 5.31 -14.33
C ARG A 104 8.44 4.78 -14.74
N MET A 105 7.73 4.14 -13.81
CA MET A 105 6.35 3.68 -14.01
C MET A 105 5.43 4.84 -14.40
N LEU A 106 5.45 5.96 -13.66
CA LEU A 106 4.66 7.14 -14.00
C LEU A 106 5.02 7.72 -15.37
N LEU A 107 6.30 7.68 -15.74
CA LEU A 107 6.74 8.16 -17.04
C LEU A 107 6.21 7.29 -18.17
N ASP A 108 6.29 5.97 -18.06
CA ASP A 108 5.74 5.06 -19.05
C ASP A 108 4.21 5.27 -19.19
N GLU A 109 3.49 5.47 -18.09
CA GLU A 109 2.05 5.77 -18.14
C GLU A 109 1.73 7.14 -18.77
N ILE A 110 2.52 8.16 -18.47
CA ILE A 110 2.39 9.48 -19.11
C ILE A 110 2.60 9.37 -20.61
N LEU A 111 3.53 8.52 -21.04
CA LEU A 111 3.82 8.31 -22.45
C LEU A 111 2.76 7.43 -23.13
N GLU A 112 2.20 6.45 -22.42
CA GLU A 112 1.13 5.59 -22.91
C GLU A 112 -0.18 6.35 -23.12
N ALA A 113 -0.60 7.17 -22.14
CA ALA A 113 -1.86 7.90 -22.17
C ALA A 113 -1.72 9.29 -21.53
N PRO A 114 -1.11 10.28 -22.23
CA PRO A 114 -0.80 11.59 -21.67
C PRO A 114 -2.01 12.35 -21.13
N GLU A 115 -3.16 12.24 -21.81
CA GLU A 115 -4.39 12.92 -21.41
C GLU A 115 -4.96 12.36 -20.11
N ASN A 116 -5.00 11.03 -20.00
CA ASN A 116 -5.47 10.34 -18.80
C ASN A 116 -4.55 10.62 -17.60
N ALA A 117 -3.23 10.66 -17.83
CA ALA A 117 -2.26 11.01 -16.80
C ALA A 117 -2.44 12.47 -16.33
N TRP A 118 -2.59 13.41 -17.26
CA TRP A 118 -2.83 14.82 -16.93
C TRP A 118 -4.10 15.01 -16.09
N MET A 119 -5.21 14.38 -16.48
CA MET A 119 -6.44 14.40 -15.69
C MET A 119 -6.23 13.81 -14.30
N GLY A 120 -5.60 12.63 -14.22
CA GLY A 120 -5.39 11.93 -12.94
C GLY A 120 -4.53 12.71 -11.96
N PHE A 121 -3.46 13.38 -12.42
CA PHE A 121 -2.66 14.24 -11.54
C PHE A 121 -3.41 15.46 -11.04
N ASN A 122 -4.29 16.05 -11.86
CA ASN A 122 -5.13 17.17 -11.40
C ASN A 122 -6.19 16.71 -10.39
N THR A 123 -6.77 15.52 -10.57
CA THR A 123 -7.65 14.90 -9.58
C THR A 123 -6.92 14.66 -8.26
N LEU A 124 -5.69 14.11 -8.33
CA LEU A 124 -4.85 13.89 -7.16
C LEU A 124 -4.54 15.20 -6.42
N LEU A 125 -4.14 16.26 -7.14
CA LEU A 125 -3.85 17.57 -6.54
C LEU A 125 -5.08 18.20 -5.88
N ALA A 126 -6.25 18.11 -6.53
CA ALA A 126 -7.51 18.60 -5.97
C ALA A 126 -7.90 17.85 -4.69
N GLY A 127 -7.72 16.52 -4.66
CA GLY A 127 -8.02 15.68 -3.50
C GLY A 127 -7.03 15.85 -2.34
N ALA A 128 -5.75 16.09 -2.64
CA ALA A 128 -4.70 16.18 -1.62
C ALA A 128 -4.72 17.50 -0.81
N GLY A 129 -5.50 18.51 -1.21
CA GLY A 129 -5.71 19.73 -0.41
C GLY A 129 -4.44 20.49 -0.01
N GLY A 130 -3.36 20.38 -0.79
CA GLY A 130 -2.06 20.99 -0.49
C GLY A 130 -1.09 20.10 0.30
N ALA A 131 -1.50 18.93 0.76
CA ALA A 131 -0.68 18.00 1.54
C ALA A 131 0.55 17.46 0.79
N MET A 132 0.57 17.54 -0.54
CA MET A 132 1.72 17.15 -1.36
C MET A 132 2.81 18.25 -1.46
N GLY A 133 2.56 19.47 -0.96
CA GLY A 133 3.56 20.55 -0.99
C GLY A 133 3.94 21.05 -2.39
N VAL A 134 3.25 20.60 -3.44
CA VAL A 134 3.37 21.11 -4.82
C VAL A 134 2.39 22.26 -4.97
N GLY A 135 2.81 23.36 -5.61
CA GLY A 135 2.04 24.62 -5.69
C GLY A 135 0.55 24.40 -6.01
N ALA A 136 -0.31 25.17 -5.35
CA ALA A 136 -1.76 24.93 -5.19
C ALA A 136 -2.65 25.09 -6.44
N GLY A 137 -2.11 24.89 -7.65
CA GLY A 137 -2.84 25.08 -8.91
C GLY A 137 -2.89 23.83 -9.78
N PRO A 138 -3.84 23.77 -10.73
CA PRO A 138 -3.87 22.70 -11.73
C PRO A 138 -2.60 22.72 -12.57
N ILE A 139 -2.12 21.54 -12.95
CA ILE A 139 -0.95 21.38 -13.80
C ILE A 139 -1.34 21.76 -15.24
N PRO A 140 -0.61 22.68 -15.90
CA PRO A 140 -0.86 23.01 -17.29
C PRO A 140 -0.73 21.78 -18.20
N ARG A 141 -1.63 21.64 -19.18
CA ARG A 141 -1.61 20.53 -20.14
C ARG A 141 -0.28 20.41 -20.90
N ALA A 142 0.39 21.55 -21.13
CA ALA A 142 1.70 21.64 -21.79
C ALA A 142 2.84 20.94 -21.01
N CYS A 143 2.63 20.56 -19.75
CA CYS A 143 3.61 19.77 -19.00
C CYS A 143 3.66 18.30 -19.42
N PHE A 144 2.67 17.82 -20.19
CA PHE A 144 2.53 16.45 -20.66
C PHE A 144 2.74 16.36 -22.18
N PRO A 145 3.19 15.20 -22.71
CA PRO A 145 3.29 14.99 -24.15
C PRO A 145 1.96 15.28 -24.87
N GLU A 146 2.06 15.82 -26.09
CA GLU A 146 0.86 16.09 -26.92
C GLU A 146 0.24 14.81 -27.49
N ARG A 147 1.04 13.75 -27.64
CA ARG A 147 0.65 12.49 -28.26
C ARG A 147 1.19 11.32 -27.47
N GLU A 148 0.48 10.20 -27.58
CA GLU A 148 0.91 8.90 -27.08
C GLU A 148 2.21 8.46 -27.78
N ASP A 149 3.11 7.83 -27.02
CA ASP A 149 4.27 7.13 -27.56
C ASP A 149 3.84 5.71 -27.97
N ALA A 150 3.89 5.41 -29.27
CA ALA A 150 3.47 4.10 -29.78
C ALA A 150 4.25 2.93 -29.17
N GLY A 151 5.51 3.16 -28.79
CA GLY A 151 6.33 2.17 -28.12
C GLY A 151 5.86 1.91 -26.69
N ALA A 152 5.56 2.96 -25.92
CA ALA A 152 4.99 2.85 -24.58
C ALA A 152 3.62 2.16 -24.64
N ARG A 153 2.77 2.56 -25.59
CA ARG A 153 1.46 1.93 -25.79
C ARG A 153 1.53 0.44 -26.09
N ALA A 154 2.39 0.04 -27.04
CA ALA A 154 2.59 -1.37 -27.35
C ALA A 154 3.19 -2.18 -26.17
N ARG A 155 3.99 -1.54 -25.30
CA ARG A 155 4.45 -2.17 -24.05
C ARG A 155 3.29 -2.34 -23.06
N GLY A 156 2.50 -1.29 -22.83
CA GLY A 156 1.34 -1.31 -21.96
C GLY A 156 0.30 -2.36 -22.37
N ASP A 157 -0.03 -2.43 -23.66
CA ASP A 157 -0.97 -3.42 -24.21
C ASP A 157 -0.44 -4.87 -24.03
N ARG A 158 0.85 -5.10 -24.29
CA ARG A 158 1.48 -6.42 -24.10
C ARG A 158 1.45 -6.84 -22.63
N ILE A 159 1.86 -5.94 -21.74
CA ILE A 159 1.87 -6.18 -20.29
C ILE A 159 0.45 -6.48 -19.82
N SER A 160 -0.52 -5.63 -20.18
CA SER A 160 -1.93 -5.81 -19.82
C SER A 160 -2.50 -7.15 -20.31
N GLY A 161 -2.24 -7.53 -21.57
CA GLY A 161 -2.74 -8.80 -22.12
C GLY A 161 -2.17 -10.03 -21.42
N VAL A 162 -0.85 -10.04 -21.18
CA VAL A 162 -0.18 -11.12 -20.45
C VAL A 162 -0.65 -11.21 -19.00
N LEU A 163 -0.84 -10.06 -18.35
CA LEU A 163 -1.28 -9.97 -16.97
C LEU A 163 -2.71 -10.45 -16.80
N VAL A 164 -3.63 -10.09 -17.69
CA VAL A 164 -5.04 -10.55 -17.62
C VAL A 164 -5.11 -12.07 -17.66
N GLU A 165 -4.42 -12.69 -18.61
CA GLU A 165 -4.44 -14.15 -18.79
C GLU A 165 -3.83 -14.88 -17.59
N ARG A 166 -2.67 -14.41 -17.11
CA ARG A 166 -1.98 -15.05 -15.98
C ARG A 166 -2.70 -14.84 -14.65
N SER A 167 -3.26 -13.66 -14.44
CA SER A 167 -4.07 -13.36 -13.26
C SER A 167 -5.30 -14.26 -13.20
N ARG A 168 -5.95 -14.51 -14.35
CA ARG A 168 -7.06 -15.45 -14.44
C ARG A 168 -6.67 -16.86 -13.99
N VAL A 169 -5.57 -17.40 -14.50
CA VAL A 169 -5.07 -18.73 -14.09
C VAL A 169 -4.77 -18.78 -12.59
N MET A 170 -4.19 -17.71 -12.05
CA MET A 170 -3.95 -17.58 -10.61
C MET A 170 -5.26 -17.57 -9.81
N PHE A 171 -6.31 -16.88 -10.27
CA PHE A 171 -7.63 -16.87 -9.62
C PHE A 171 -8.26 -18.24 -9.58
N GLU A 172 -8.30 -18.92 -10.73
CA GLU A 172 -8.86 -20.26 -10.82
C GLU A 172 -8.09 -21.25 -9.92
N ARG A 173 -6.80 -21.02 -9.65
CA ARG A 173 -6.03 -21.83 -8.69
C ARG A 173 -6.37 -21.48 -7.24
N LEU A 174 -6.32 -20.20 -6.86
CA LEU A 174 -6.57 -19.76 -5.48
C LEU A 174 -7.99 -20.11 -5.02
N GLU A 175 -8.96 -20.03 -5.93
CA GLU A 175 -10.34 -20.45 -5.67
C GLU A 175 -10.43 -21.95 -5.38
N ARG A 176 -9.77 -22.79 -6.19
CA ARG A 176 -9.70 -24.25 -5.95
C ARG A 176 -9.03 -24.58 -4.63
N GLU A 177 -7.89 -23.95 -4.32
CA GLU A 177 -7.18 -24.17 -3.05
C GLU A 177 -8.05 -23.78 -1.84
N ARG A 178 -8.81 -22.69 -1.96
CA ARG A 178 -9.77 -22.28 -0.93
C ARG A 178 -10.88 -23.32 -0.76
N GLU A 179 -11.51 -23.76 -1.85
CA GLU A 179 -12.56 -24.77 -1.83
C GLU A 179 -12.07 -26.10 -1.24
N GLU A 180 -10.83 -26.51 -1.56
CA GLU A 180 -10.20 -27.71 -1.00
C GLU A 180 -9.96 -27.57 0.51
N ARG A 181 -9.50 -26.40 0.97
CA ARG A 181 -9.34 -26.12 2.41
C ARG A 181 -10.68 -26.16 3.13
N GLU A 182 -11.70 -25.48 2.60
CA GLU A 182 -13.05 -25.50 3.18
C GLU A 182 -13.65 -26.91 3.20
N ARG A 183 -13.41 -27.71 2.16
CA ARG A 183 -13.85 -29.11 2.13
C ARG A 183 -13.14 -29.94 3.19
N ALA A 184 -11.82 -29.85 3.27
CA ALA A 184 -11.02 -30.56 4.26
C ALA A 184 -11.40 -30.17 5.69
N GLU A 185 -11.74 -28.90 5.93
CA GLU A 185 -12.24 -28.42 7.21
C GLU A 185 -13.60 -29.02 7.54
N ARG A 186 -14.56 -29.00 6.62
CA ARG A 186 -15.87 -29.65 6.82
C ARG A 186 -15.74 -31.16 7.08
N GLU A 187 -14.84 -31.84 6.38
CA GLU A 187 -14.57 -33.26 6.62
C GLU A 187 -13.97 -33.52 8.01
N ARG A 188 -13.07 -32.65 8.48
CA ARG A 188 -12.55 -32.69 9.85
C ARG A 188 -13.66 -32.46 10.88
N GLU A 189 -14.49 -31.43 10.69
CA GLU A 189 -15.60 -31.12 11.60
C GLU A 189 -16.70 -32.20 11.63
N ALA A 190 -16.90 -32.89 10.50
CA ALA A 190 -17.81 -34.03 10.40
C ALA A 190 -17.27 -35.27 11.11
N GLY A 191 -15.94 -35.45 11.14
CA GLY A 191 -15.26 -36.50 11.90
C GLY A 191 -15.08 -36.22 13.39
N GLU A 192 -15.37 -35.00 13.85
CA GLU A 192 -15.20 -34.62 15.26
C GLU A 192 -16.30 -35.17 16.16
N THR A 193 -15.88 -35.88 17.20
CA THR A 193 -16.78 -36.40 18.23
C THR A 193 -17.29 -35.26 19.14
N PRO A 194 -18.47 -35.42 19.78
CA PRO A 194 -19.00 -34.44 20.72
C PRO A 194 -18.02 -34.07 21.86
N ALA A 195 -17.19 -35.02 22.29
CA ALA A 195 -16.16 -34.78 23.31
C ALA A 195 -15.04 -33.84 22.83
N VAL A 196 -14.63 -33.95 21.56
CA VAL A 196 -13.63 -33.05 20.94
C VAL A 196 -14.22 -31.65 20.78
N LYS A 197 -15.50 -31.54 20.39
CA LYS A 197 -16.20 -30.24 20.27
C LYS A 197 -16.30 -29.54 21.62
N GLU A 198 -16.65 -30.26 22.69
CA GLU A 198 -16.71 -29.71 24.05
C GLU A 198 -15.32 -29.30 24.58
N LEU A 199 -14.27 -30.08 24.29
CA LEU A 199 -12.90 -29.73 24.67
C LEU A 199 -12.43 -28.44 23.98
N LYS A 200 -12.67 -28.33 22.66
CA LYS A 200 -12.35 -27.12 21.88
C LYS A 200 -13.11 -25.90 22.38
N ARG A 201 -14.40 -26.05 22.71
CA ARG A 201 -15.21 -24.96 23.28
C ARG A 201 -14.60 -24.45 24.59
N ARG A 202 -14.20 -25.35 25.49
CA ARG A 202 -13.55 -24.97 26.74
C ARG A 202 -12.18 -24.32 26.53
N GLN A 203 -11.40 -24.80 25.57
CA GLN A 203 -10.12 -24.16 25.22
C GLN A 203 -10.34 -22.75 24.67
N ALA A 204 -11.30 -22.56 23.78
CA ALA A 204 -11.64 -21.24 23.24
C ALA A 204 -12.17 -20.28 24.32
N GLU A 205 -12.98 -20.77 25.27
CA GLU A 205 -13.42 -19.99 26.43
C GLU A 205 -12.23 -19.53 27.29
N VAL A 206 -11.26 -20.43 27.56
CA VAL A 206 -10.04 -20.10 28.32
C VAL A 206 -9.15 -19.09 27.58
N GLU A 207 -8.97 -19.24 26.27
CA GLU A 207 -8.18 -18.32 25.44
C GLU A 207 -8.85 -16.94 25.34
N ALA A 208 -10.17 -16.88 25.19
CA ALA A 208 -10.93 -15.63 25.17
C ALA A 208 -10.84 -14.90 26.52
N GLU A 209 -10.92 -15.63 27.64
CA GLU A 209 -10.71 -15.04 28.96
C GLU A 209 -9.28 -14.52 29.16
N ALA A 210 -8.27 -15.24 28.67
CA ALA A 210 -6.88 -14.79 28.73
C ALA A 210 -6.65 -13.51 27.91
N ALA A 211 -7.16 -13.46 26.68
CA ALA A 211 -7.07 -12.29 25.82
C ALA A 211 -7.80 -11.07 26.41
N ALA A 212 -8.98 -11.27 27.01
CA ALA A 212 -9.72 -10.20 27.67
C ALA A 212 -8.96 -9.63 28.88
N ARG A 213 -8.28 -10.48 29.66
CA ARG A 213 -7.43 -10.05 30.78
C ARG A 213 -6.22 -9.26 30.29
N GLU A 214 -5.59 -9.69 29.20
CA GLU A 214 -4.46 -8.98 28.60
C GLU A 214 -4.88 -7.61 28.06
N MET A 215 -6.02 -7.51 27.37
CA MET A 215 -6.57 -6.23 26.92
C MET A 215 -6.88 -5.29 28.09
N LEU A 216 -7.44 -5.81 29.19
CA LEU A 216 -7.72 -5.01 30.39
C LEU A 216 -6.42 -4.48 31.01
N ALA A 217 -5.40 -5.32 31.12
CA ALA A 217 -4.09 -4.93 31.64
C ALA A 217 -3.42 -3.88 30.75
N ALA A 218 -3.47 -4.03 29.42
CA ALA A 218 -2.96 -3.05 28.48
C ALA A 218 -3.69 -1.70 28.57
N ALA A 219 -5.02 -1.73 28.75
CA ALA A 219 -5.81 -0.52 28.95
C ALA A 219 -5.48 0.19 30.27
N GLN A 220 -5.21 -0.57 31.35
CA GLN A 220 -4.76 -0.02 32.63
C GLN A 220 -3.39 0.66 32.51
N VAL A 221 -2.41 -0.02 31.90
CA VAL A 221 -1.08 0.55 31.65
C VAL A 221 -1.18 1.82 30.80
N ARG A 222 -2.05 1.82 29.78
CA ARG A 222 -2.28 3.00 28.95
C ARG A 222 -2.88 4.17 29.75
N ALA A 223 -3.86 3.90 30.61
CA ALA A 223 -4.46 4.91 31.47
C ALA A 223 -3.45 5.48 32.48
N GLU A 224 -2.57 4.64 33.04
CA GLU A 224 -1.47 5.07 33.92
C GLU A 224 -0.46 5.95 33.16
N ILE A 225 -0.08 5.59 31.93
CA ILE A 225 0.79 6.42 31.08
C ILE A 225 0.12 7.76 30.75
N GLU A 226 -1.17 7.77 30.41
CA GLU A 226 -1.90 9.01 30.12
C GLU A 226 -2.02 9.90 31.37
N GLN A 227 -2.24 9.31 32.55
CA GLN A 227 -2.25 10.03 33.82
C GLN A 227 -0.87 10.61 34.16
N MET A 228 0.20 9.82 34.02
CA MET A 228 1.58 10.29 34.20
C MET A 228 1.96 11.37 33.17
N GLY A 229 1.50 11.25 31.92
CA GLY A 229 1.74 12.24 30.87
C GLY A 229 1.01 13.57 31.10
N GLN A 230 -0.14 13.56 31.80
CA GLN A 230 -0.83 14.77 32.24
C GLN A 230 -0.13 15.44 33.43
N GLU A 231 0.55 14.68 34.28
CA GLU A 231 1.29 15.22 35.43
C GLU A 231 2.74 15.65 35.09
N ALA A 232 3.37 15.11 34.03
CA ALA A 232 4.80 15.27 33.76
C ALA A 232 5.22 16.23 32.62
N CYS A 233 4.31 16.99 32.01
CA CYS A 233 4.67 17.93 30.93
C CYS A 233 4.23 19.37 31.23
N VAL A 234 4.96 20.04 32.12
CA VAL A 234 4.83 21.50 32.34
C VAL A 234 5.78 22.30 31.44
N GLY A 235 6.57 21.62 30.60
CA GLY A 235 7.48 22.24 29.65
C GLY A 235 6.80 22.64 28.34
N GLY A 236 7.24 23.75 27.74
CA GLY A 236 6.67 24.23 26.49
C GLY A 236 7.43 25.40 25.88
N TRP A 237 7.19 25.62 24.59
CA TRP A 237 7.72 26.79 23.88
C TRP A 237 7.11 28.08 24.45
N ARG A 238 7.98 29.06 24.68
CA ARG A 238 7.64 30.40 25.17
C ARG A 238 8.36 31.43 24.30
N THR A 239 7.78 32.61 24.23
CA THR A 239 8.37 33.75 23.54
C THR A 239 8.75 34.79 24.59
N ASP A 240 10.01 35.21 24.60
CA ASP A 240 10.45 36.28 25.52
C ASP A 240 9.92 37.65 25.08
N SER A 241 10.17 38.69 25.89
CA SER A 241 9.77 40.07 25.59
C SER A 241 10.45 40.66 24.35
N TRP A 242 11.43 39.96 23.76
CA TRP A 242 12.15 40.35 22.55
C TRP A 242 11.74 39.54 21.31
N GLY A 243 10.80 38.59 21.45
CA GLY A 243 10.30 37.80 20.34
C GLY A 243 11.08 36.51 20.07
N ASN A 244 12.06 36.13 20.91
CA ASN A 244 12.80 34.89 20.74
C ASN A 244 12.01 33.71 21.30
N GLU A 245 11.90 32.64 20.52
CA GLU A 245 11.32 31.38 20.99
C GLU A 245 12.37 30.59 21.78
N TYR A 246 12.02 30.19 23.00
CA TYR A 246 12.84 29.33 23.83
C TYR A 246 11.98 28.25 24.49
N TYR A 247 12.56 27.07 24.69
CA TYR A 247 11.88 25.95 25.35
C TYR A 247 12.12 26.03 26.86
N HIS A 248 11.05 26.19 27.64
CA HIS A 248 11.13 26.13 29.10
C HIS A 248 10.93 24.67 29.52
N GLU A 249 11.95 24.01 30.06
CA GLU A 249 11.80 22.67 30.64
C GLU A 249 10.93 22.75 31.90
N GLY A 250 9.88 21.93 31.96
CA GLY A 250 9.11 21.69 33.18
C GLY A 250 9.81 20.64 34.04
N LEU A 251 9.56 20.64 35.35
CA LEU A 251 10.08 19.62 36.25
C LEU A 251 9.46 18.25 35.95
N ILE A 252 10.31 17.21 35.96
CA ILE A 252 9.93 15.80 36.16
C ILE A 252 9.62 15.60 37.64
#